data_AF-A0A8D2DGP9-F1
#
_entry.id   AF-A0A8D2DGP9-F1
#
_cell.length_a   1.000
_cell.length_b   1.000
_cell.length_c   1.000
_cell.angle_alpha   90.00
_cell.angle_beta   90.00
_cell.angle_gamma   90.00
#
_symmetry.space_group_name_H-M   'P 1'
#
loop_
_entity.id
_entity.type
_entity.pdbx_description
1 polymer ?
#
loop_
_entity_poly.entity_id
_entity_poly.type
_entity_poly.pdbx_seq_one_letter_code
_entity_poly.pdbx_strand_id
1 'polypeptide(L)'
;MADKILKEKRRQFIQSVGADNVSWRHPTRGSLFIMKLIKTMQEYAWSCDLEEIFRKVRFSFELPDGRAQMPTTERVTLTRCFYLFPGH
;
A
#
# COMPACT_ATOMS: atom_id res chain seq x y z
N MET A 1 -6.65 34.49 15.28
CA MET A 1 -5.74 33.84 14.30
C MET A 1 -5.68 32.32 14.56
N ALA A 2 -6.84 31.64 14.59
CA ALA A 2 -6.93 30.25 15.06
C ALA A 2 -7.57 29.29 14.04
N ASP A 3 -7.39 29.56 12.74
CA ASP A 3 -8.05 28.80 11.66
C ASP A 3 -7.09 28.30 10.57
N LYS A 4 -5.83 28.04 10.93
CA LYS A 4 -4.85 27.43 10.01
C LYS A 4 -4.17 26.17 10.52
N ILE A 5 -4.60 25.64 11.67
CA ILE A 5 -4.02 24.46 12.29
C ILE A 5 -4.92 23.25 11.94
N LEU A 6 -4.40 22.37 11.05
CA LEU A 6 -4.94 21.08 10.59
C LEU A 6 -6.21 21.09 9.72
N LYS A 7 -6.10 21.55 8.46
CA LYS A 7 -6.82 20.90 7.34
C LYS A 7 -6.00 19.73 6.78
N GLU A 8 -5.35 18.98 7.66
CA GLU A 8 -4.53 17.83 7.28
C GLU A 8 -5.47 16.67 7.01
N LYS A 9 -5.93 16.56 5.75
CA LYS A 9 -6.69 15.39 5.30
C LYS A 9 -5.84 14.17 5.60
N ARG A 10 -6.35 13.28 6.47
CA ARG A 10 -5.76 11.98 6.79
C ARG A 10 -5.57 11.20 5.50
N ARG A 11 -4.33 10.97 5.14
CA ARG A 11 -3.92 10.32 3.90
C ARG A 11 -2.81 9.32 4.19
N GLN A 12 -2.78 8.29 3.37
CA GLN A 12 -1.70 7.35 3.27
C GLN A 12 -1.57 7.03 1.79
N PHE A 13 -0.37 7.18 1.25
CA PHE A 13 -0.09 6.85 -0.14
C PHE A 13 0.79 5.60 -0.16
N ILE A 14 0.51 4.70 -1.09
CA ILE A 14 1.39 3.59 -1.41
C ILE A 14 1.79 3.72 -2.87
N GLN A 15 3.10 3.73 -3.11
CA GLN A 15 3.68 3.76 -4.45
C GLN A 15 4.23 2.38 -4.76
N SER A 16 4.12 1.96 -6.02
CA SER A 16 4.65 0.67 -6.46
C SER A 16 6.17 0.58 -6.31
N VAL A 17 6.87 1.70 -6.41
CA VAL A 17 8.32 1.86 -6.34
C VAL A 17 8.65 3.24 -5.78
N GLY A 18 9.84 3.40 -5.21
CA GLY A 18 10.42 4.73 -4.97
C GLY A 18 10.76 5.46 -6.28
N ALA A 19 11.04 6.77 -6.17
CA ALA A 19 11.16 7.69 -7.30
C ALA A 19 12.11 7.25 -8.44
N ASP A 20 13.21 6.58 -8.10
CA ASP A 20 14.25 6.19 -9.07
C ASP A 20 14.14 4.74 -9.56
N ASN A 21 13.10 4.02 -9.16
CA ASN A 21 12.95 2.59 -9.45
C ASN A 21 11.84 2.32 -10.48
N VAL A 22 11.94 1.17 -11.17
CA VAL A 22 11.02 0.79 -12.25
C VAL A 22 9.88 -0.08 -11.72
N SER A 23 8.64 0.30 -12.02
CA SER A 23 7.47 -0.54 -11.74
C SER A 23 7.30 -1.59 -12.83
N TRP A 24 7.32 -2.88 -12.47
CA TRP A 24 7.24 -3.96 -13.45
C TRP A 24 5.81 -4.37 -13.77
N ARG A 25 5.52 -4.49 -15.07
CA ARG A 25 4.23 -4.98 -15.59
C ARG A 25 4.44 -6.20 -16.47
N HIS A 26 3.56 -7.18 -16.30
CA HIS A 26 3.45 -8.34 -17.17
C HIS A 26 2.50 -7.99 -18.34
N PRO A 27 2.85 -8.33 -19.59
CA PRO A 27 2.05 -7.97 -20.76
C PRO A 27 0.60 -8.50 -20.68
N THR A 28 0.41 -9.72 -20.16
CA THR A 28 -0.93 -10.35 -20.06
C THR A 28 -1.59 -10.23 -18.68
N ARG A 29 -0.81 -10.14 -17.59
CA ARG A 29 -1.31 -10.25 -16.21
C ARG A 29 -1.42 -8.89 -15.50
N GLY A 30 -0.87 -7.83 -16.10
CA GLY A 30 -0.88 -6.48 -15.54
C GLY A 30 0.28 -6.22 -14.58
N SER A 31 0.13 -5.22 -13.71
CA SER A 31 1.17 -4.78 -12.78
C SER A 31 1.37 -5.78 -11.63
N LEU A 32 2.63 -6.21 -11.41
CA LEU A 32 2.97 -7.11 -10.29
C LEU A 32 2.55 -6.50 -8.95
N PHE A 33 2.72 -5.18 -8.80
CA PHE A 33 2.27 -4.45 -7.61
C PHE A 33 0.77 -4.59 -7.37
N ILE A 34 -0.04 -4.31 -8.39
CA ILE A 34 -1.50 -4.32 -8.26
C ILE A 34 -2.00 -5.74 -7.99
N MET A 35 -1.41 -6.74 -8.66
CA MET A 35 -1.74 -8.15 -8.40
C MET A 35 -1.48 -8.54 -6.94
N LYS A 36 -0.28 -8.26 -6.42
CA LYS A 36 0.06 -8.57 -5.02
C LYS A 36 -0.80 -7.76 -4.04
N LEU A 37 -1.05 -6.49 -4.33
CA LEU A 37 -1.90 -5.62 -3.51
C LEU A 37 -3.34 -6.17 -3.40
N ILE A 38 -3.96 -6.54 -4.53
CA ILE A 38 -5.32 -7.11 -4.52
C ILE A 38 -5.34 -8.41 -3.74
N LYS A 39 -4.37 -9.30 -3.95
CA LYS A 39 -4.27 -10.57 -3.23
C LYS A 39 -4.19 -10.35 -1.72
N THR A 40 -3.31 -9.47 -1.26
CA THR A 40 -3.14 -9.17 0.17
C THR A 40 -4.39 -8.50 0.76
N MET A 41 -5.05 -7.61 0.00
CA MET A 41 -6.32 -7.01 0.44
C MET A 41 -7.40 -8.08 0.61
N GLN A 42 -7.57 -8.98 -0.36
CA GLN A 42 -8.56 -10.05 -0.28
C GLN A 42 -8.32 -10.99 0.91
N GLU A 43 -7.06 -11.25 1.24
CA GLU A 43 -6.68 -12.19 2.29
C GLU A 43 -6.72 -11.58 3.71
N TYR A 44 -6.39 -10.28 3.84
CA TYR A 44 -6.18 -9.64 5.15
C TYR A 44 -7.12 -8.47 5.47
N ALA A 45 -7.95 -7.99 4.53
CA ALA A 45 -8.85 -6.85 4.78
C ALA A 45 -9.88 -7.07 5.89
N TRP A 46 -10.19 -8.33 6.22
CA TRP A 46 -11.15 -8.69 7.26
C TRP A 46 -10.54 -8.66 8.68
N SER A 47 -9.22 -8.72 8.82
CA SER A 47 -8.54 -8.85 10.12
C SER A 47 -7.43 -7.82 10.37
N CYS A 48 -6.92 -7.16 9.34
CA CYS A 48 -5.83 -6.21 9.45
C CYS A 48 -6.26 -4.80 9.03
N ASP A 49 -5.62 -3.79 9.60
CA ASP A 49 -5.72 -2.41 9.15
C ASP A 49 -4.86 -2.17 7.88
N LEU A 50 -5.11 -1.05 7.20
CA LEU A 50 -4.42 -0.70 5.96
C LEU A 50 -2.89 -0.64 6.08
N GLU A 51 -2.36 -0.20 7.22
CA GLU A 51 -0.91 -0.11 7.40
C GLU A 51 -0.28 -1.50 7.43
N GLU A 52 -0.92 -2.43 8.14
CA GLU A 52 -0.50 -3.83 8.17
C GLU A 52 -0.66 -4.54 6.83
N ILE A 53 -1.73 -4.24 6.09
CA ILE A 53 -1.89 -4.73 4.72
C ILE A 53 -0.73 -4.24 3.84
N PHE A 54 -0.39 -2.95 3.89
CA PHE A 54 0.73 -2.40 3.13
C PHE A 54 2.09 -2.96 3.58
N ARG A 55 2.27 -3.25 4.87
CA ARG A 55 3.46 -3.95 5.38
C ARG A 55 3.56 -5.37 4.80
N LYS A 56 2.46 -6.12 4.76
CA LYS A 56 2.42 -7.47 4.15
C LYS A 56 2.65 -7.42 2.64
N VAL A 57 2.13 -6.41 1.94
CA VAL A 57 2.45 -6.20 0.52
C VAL A 57 3.96 -6.01 0.35
N ARG A 58 4.61 -5.15 1.13
CA ARG A 58 6.08 -4.97 1.08
C ARG A 58 6.83 -6.27 1.34
N PHE A 59 6.41 -7.03 2.36
CA PHE A 59 7.01 -8.33 2.69
C PHE A 59 6.90 -9.31 1.51
N SER A 60 5.81 -9.29 0.76
CA SER A 60 5.66 -10.14 -0.44
C SER A 60 6.65 -9.81 -1.57
N PHE A 61 7.31 -8.65 -1.51
CA PHE A 61 8.33 -8.20 -2.46
C PHE A 61 9.77 -8.40 -1.94
N GLU A 62 9.95 -8.89 -0.72
CA GLU A 62 11.27 -9.09 -0.11
C GLU A 62 12.10 -10.15 -0.83
N LEU A 63 11.45 -11.21 -1.34
CA LEU A 63 12.07 -12.18 -2.24
C LEU A 63 11.79 -11.81 -3.71
N PRO A 64 12.80 -11.35 -4.48
CA PRO A 64 12.58 -10.96 -5.87
C PRO A 64 12.53 -12.18 -6.79
N ASP A 65 11.40 -12.39 -7.47
CA ASP A 65 11.23 -13.42 -8.53
C ASP A 65 11.88 -12.96 -9.86
N GLY A 66 13.15 -12.56 -9.80
CA GLY A 66 13.94 -12.07 -10.95
C GLY A 66 13.70 -10.61 -11.35
N ARG A 67 12.69 -9.93 -10.76
CA ARG A 67 12.45 -8.48 -10.92
C ARG A 67 12.32 -7.84 -9.54
N ALA A 68 13.37 -7.14 -9.11
CA ALA A 68 13.37 -6.42 -7.84
C ALA A 68 12.43 -5.21 -7.92
N GLN A 69 11.54 -5.10 -6.94
CA GLN A 69 10.64 -3.97 -6.75
C GLN A 69 10.36 -3.84 -5.26
N MET A 70 10.34 -2.63 -4.72
CA MET A 70 9.95 -2.42 -3.32
C MET A 70 8.90 -1.31 -3.25
N PRO A 71 7.65 -1.65 -2.90
CA PRO A 71 6.61 -0.64 -2.67
C PRO A 71 6.95 0.22 -1.46
N THR A 72 6.72 1.53 -1.59
CA THR A 72 7.02 2.49 -0.51
C THR A 72 5.74 3.16 -0.07
N THR A 73 5.56 3.26 1.25
CA THR A 73 4.47 4.03 1.84
C THR A 73 4.94 5.46 2.09
N GLU A 74 4.19 6.44 1.62
CA GLU A 74 4.53 7.86 1.74
C GLU A 74 3.42 8.67 2.39
N ARG A 75 3.83 9.81 3.00
CA ARG A 75 2.94 10.83 3.57
C ARG A 75 1.86 10.24 4.48
N VAL A 76 2.28 9.36 5.39
CA VAL A 76 1.40 8.74 6.39
C VAL A 76 0.99 9.81 7.41
N THR A 77 -0.26 10.25 7.30
CA THR A 77 -0.89 11.23 8.23
C THR A 77 -2.08 10.60 8.96
N LEU A 78 -2.17 9.27 8.93
CA LEU A 78 -3.17 8.53 9.69
C LEU A 78 -2.82 8.59 11.17
N THR A 79 -3.78 8.98 11.99
CA THR A 79 -3.64 9.01 13.46
C THR A 79 -4.33 7.82 14.14
N ARG A 80 -4.98 6.95 13.37
CA ARG A 80 -5.70 5.77 13.83
C ARG A 80 -5.58 4.65 12.79
N CYS A 81 -5.65 3.41 13.26
CA CYS A 81 -5.76 2.23 12.40
C CYS A 81 -7.02 2.33 11.53
N PHE A 82 -6.88 2.08 10.23
CA PHE A 82 -7.98 2.09 9.28
C PHE A 82 -8.30 0.67 8.84
N TYR A 83 -9.39 0.12 9.38
CA TYR A 83 -9.95 -1.18 9.01
C TYR A 83 -11.02 -1.03 7.93
N LEU A 84 -11.06 -1.97 6.98
CA LEU A 84 -11.99 -1.94 5.85
C LEU A 84 -13.33 -2.63 6.13
N PHE A 85 -13.40 -3.52 7.12
CA PHE A 85 -14.62 -4.24 7.52
C PHE A 85 -15.43 -4.81 6.33
N PRO A 86 -14.83 -5.66 5.48
CA PRO A 86 -15.51 -6.21 4.32
C PRO A 86 -16.75 -7.03 4.76
N GLY A 87 -17.93 -6.64 4.29
CA GLY A 87 -19.20 -7.34 4.56
C GLY A 87 -20.01 -6.81 5.73
N HIS A 88 -19.56 -5.75 6.40
CA HIS A 88 -20.35 -4.96 7.35
C HIS A 88 -21.08 -3.80 6.68
#